data_AF-A0A916HD29-F1
#
_entry.id   AF-A0A916HD29-F1
#
_cell.length_a   1.000
_cell.length_b   1.000
_cell.length_c   1.000
_cell.angle_alpha   90.00
_cell.angle_beta   90.00
_cell.angle_gamma   90.00
#
_symmetry.space_group_name_H-M   'P 1'
#
loop_
_entity.id
_entity.type
_entity.pdbx_description
1 polymer ?
#
loop_
_entity_poly.entity_id
_entity_poly.type
_entity_poly.pdbx_seq_one_letter_code
_entity_poly.pdbx_strand_id
1 'polypeptide(L)'
;MQPALATRIDRLVELGWEPVTTTETSASLVGRRPFNWWLFLFVIVFFPVFGGILYLVFWLATSRMTVFLHQEGEEVHEAGDLWLVGIQEQQREAVAAQQRAIKERGFLAAMWPQLITFLLLLAAWVWLLRQVF
;
A
#
# COMPACT_ATOMS: atom_id res chain seq x y z
N MET A 1 12.69 26.94 0.21
CA MET A 1 11.64 25.90 0.20
C MET A 1 10.50 26.35 1.09
N GLN A 2 9.27 26.33 0.57
CA GLN A 2 8.10 26.90 1.25
C GLN A 2 7.52 25.96 2.34
N PRO A 3 6.96 26.50 3.43
CA PRO A 3 6.57 25.71 4.60
C PRO A 3 5.40 24.73 4.35
N ALA A 4 4.45 25.12 3.50
CA ALA A 4 3.32 24.26 3.13
C ALA A 4 3.77 23.03 2.33
N LEU A 5 4.64 23.24 1.32
CA LEU A 5 5.24 22.16 0.52
C LEU A 5 6.08 21.21 1.39
N ALA A 6 6.90 21.74 2.30
CA ALA A 6 7.70 20.92 3.21
C ALA A 6 6.82 20.03 4.11
N THR A 7 5.75 20.61 4.69
CA THR A 7 4.80 19.87 5.53
C THR A 7 4.10 18.75 4.74
N ARG A 8 3.76 19.00 3.47
CA ARG A 8 3.13 17.98 2.62
C ARG A 8 4.08 16.85 2.26
N ILE A 9 5.33 17.17 1.94
CA ILE A 9 6.39 16.18 1.69
C ILE A 9 6.60 15.30 2.93
N ASP A 10 6.72 15.89 4.12
CA ASP A 10 6.92 15.13 5.36
C ASP A 10 5.77 14.12 5.60
N ARG A 11 4.52 14.52 5.36
CA ARG A 11 3.37 13.60 5.45
C ARG A 11 3.47 12.44 4.46
N LEU A 12 3.86 12.69 3.22
CA LEU A 12 4.03 11.63 2.22
C LEU A 12 5.22 10.72 2.57
N VAL A 13 6.29 11.27 3.13
CA VAL A 13 7.43 10.48 3.63
C VAL A 13 7.00 9.56 4.76
N GLU A 14 6.17 10.04 5.71
CA GLU A 14 5.60 9.17 6.74
C GLU A 14 4.69 8.05 6.18
N LEU A 15 4.12 8.25 5.00
CA LEU A 15 3.33 7.25 4.28
C LEU A 15 4.21 6.27 3.47
N GLY A 16 5.54 6.42 3.55
CA GLY A 16 6.50 5.53 2.90
C GLY A 16 6.93 5.97 1.50
N TRP A 17 6.65 7.23 1.12
CA TRP A 17 7.13 7.79 -0.14
C TRP A 17 8.56 8.34 0.00
N GLU A 18 9.42 8.06 -0.97
CA GLU A 18 10.80 8.54 -0.99
C GLU A 18 10.91 9.78 -1.90
N PRO A 19 11.45 10.91 -1.42
CA PRO A 19 11.64 12.10 -2.24
C PRO A 19 12.79 11.88 -3.23
N VAL A 20 12.52 12.07 -4.52
CA VAL A 20 13.49 11.87 -5.60
C VAL A 20 14.07 13.20 -6.09
N THR A 21 13.22 14.22 -6.24
CA THR A 21 13.68 15.58 -6.52
C THR A 21 12.94 16.58 -5.64
N THR A 22 13.66 17.55 -5.07
CA THR A 22 13.09 18.63 -4.26
C THR A 22 13.70 19.95 -4.69
N THR A 23 12.88 20.91 -5.09
CA THR A 23 13.26 22.29 -5.38
C THR A 23 12.54 23.23 -4.41
N GLU A 24 12.72 24.54 -4.58
CA GLU A 24 12.10 25.52 -3.69
C GLU A 24 10.57 25.58 -3.82
N THR A 25 10.03 25.20 -4.98
CA THR A 25 8.61 25.30 -5.36
C THR A 25 8.00 23.99 -5.88
N SER A 26 8.80 22.94 -6.05
CA SER A 26 8.34 21.66 -6.59
C SER A 26 9.00 20.48 -5.90
N ALA A 27 8.34 19.34 -5.83
CA ALA A 27 8.95 18.09 -5.42
C ALA A 27 8.38 16.89 -6.18
N SER A 28 9.18 15.84 -6.37
CA SER A 28 8.73 14.54 -6.84
C SER A 28 9.05 13.47 -5.80
N LEU A 29 8.07 12.60 -5.54
CA LEU A 29 8.20 11.48 -4.63
C LEU A 29 7.83 10.18 -5.33
N VAL A 30 8.49 9.09 -4.94
CA VAL A 30 8.26 7.74 -5.45
C VAL A 30 7.91 6.81 -4.30
N GLY A 31 6.79 6.10 -4.42
CA GLY A 31 6.26 5.27 -3.31
C GLY A 31 6.71 3.81 -3.31
N ARG A 32 7.21 3.28 -4.43
CA ARG A 32 7.48 1.85 -4.60
C ARG A 32 8.85 1.56 -5.21
N ARG A 33 9.55 0.58 -4.62
CA ARG A 33 10.89 0.15 -5.00
C ARG A 33 10.97 -0.36 -6.45
N PRO A 34 12.13 -0.21 -7.11
CA PRO A 34 12.33 -0.67 -8.48
C PRO A 34 12.16 -2.20 -8.61
N PHE A 35 11.56 -2.60 -9.72
CA PHE A 35 11.34 -3.99 -10.13
C PHE A 35 12.64 -4.82 -10.10
N ASN A 36 12.64 -5.92 -9.34
CA ASN A 36 13.77 -6.85 -9.31
C ASN A 36 13.66 -7.85 -10.48
N TRP A 37 14.34 -7.52 -11.59
CA TRP A 37 14.39 -8.31 -12.82
C TRP A 37 14.84 -9.76 -12.63
N TRP A 38 15.71 -10.03 -11.65
CA TRP A 38 16.23 -11.39 -11.42
C TRP A 38 15.18 -12.33 -10.85
N LEU A 39 14.37 -11.86 -9.90
CA LEU A 39 13.32 -12.66 -9.29
C LEU A 39 12.20 -12.96 -10.30
N PHE A 40 11.93 -12.02 -11.20
CA PHE A 40 10.98 -12.20 -12.30
C PHE A 40 11.39 -13.30 -13.28
N LEU A 41 12.64 -13.29 -13.73
CA LEU A 41 13.17 -14.32 -14.65
C LEU A 41 13.08 -15.71 -14.02
N PHE A 42 13.38 -15.83 -12.73
CA PHE A 42 13.24 -17.09 -12.01
C PHE A 42 11.79 -17.61 -12.03
N VAL A 43 10.82 -16.75 -11.67
CA VAL A 43 9.41 -17.16 -11.59
C VAL A 43 8.84 -17.57 -12.96
N ILE A 44 9.16 -16.85 -14.03
CA ILE A 44 8.67 -17.20 -15.38
C ILE A 44 9.23 -18.55 -15.87
N VAL A 45 10.52 -18.79 -15.65
CA VAL A 45 11.19 -20.01 -16.13
C VAL A 45 10.67 -21.24 -15.39
N PHE A 46 10.47 -21.14 -14.07
CA PHE A 46 10.06 -22.29 -13.25
C PHE A 46 8.54 -22.47 -13.15
N PHE A 47 7.73 -21.43 -13.41
CA PHE A 47 6.28 -21.46 -13.27
C PHE A 47 5.59 -20.68 -14.40
N PRO A 48 5.39 -21.23 -15.61
CA PRO A 48 4.90 -20.44 -16.74
C PRO A 48 3.42 -20.00 -16.63
N VAL A 49 2.51 -20.85 -16.13
CA VAL A 49 1.07 -20.52 -15.97
C VAL A 49 0.85 -19.67 -14.72
N PHE A 50 1.46 -20.07 -13.60
CA PHE A 50 1.44 -19.29 -12.36
C PHE A 50 2.19 -17.96 -12.52
N GLY A 51 3.25 -17.94 -13.33
CA GLY A 51 4.09 -16.79 -13.62
C GLY A 51 3.38 -15.69 -14.37
N GLY A 52 2.37 -15.99 -15.20
CA GLY A 52 1.53 -14.98 -15.83
C GLY A 52 0.62 -14.25 -14.82
N ILE A 53 0.02 -15.00 -13.89
CA ILE A 53 -0.83 -14.41 -12.81
C ILE A 53 0.05 -13.67 -11.80
N LEU A 54 1.16 -14.29 -11.39
CA LEU A 54 2.18 -13.64 -10.56
C LEU A 54 2.72 -12.40 -11.26
N TYR A 55 2.95 -12.40 -12.56
CA TYR A 55 3.38 -11.21 -13.31
C TYR A 55 2.37 -10.08 -13.17
N LEU A 56 1.07 -10.32 -13.35
CA LEU A 56 0.05 -9.28 -13.17
C LEU A 56 0.04 -8.71 -11.75
N VAL A 57 0.09 -9.59 -10.74
CA VAL A 57 0.12 -9.18 -9.33
C VAL A 57 1.42 -8.43 -9.00
N PHE A 58 2.54 -8.90 -9.51
CA PHE A 58 3.85 -8.33 -9.25
C PHE A 58 4.05 -7.02 -10.00
N TRP A 59 3.58 -6.93 -11.24
CA TRP A 59 3.55 -5.71 -12.04
C TRP A 59 2.70 -4.64 -11.36
N LEU A 60 1.52 -5.01 -10.86
CA LEU A 60 0.67 -4.10 -10.08
C LEU A 60 1.32 -3.72 -8.74
N ALA A 61 2.10 -4.62 -8.13
CA ALA A 61 2.82 -4.36 -6.88
C ALA A 61 4.10 -3.52 -7.07
N THR A 62 4.72 -3.56 -8.25
CA THR A 62 6.01 -2.91 -8.55
C THR A 62 5.92 -1.78 -9.57
N SER A 63 4.71 -1.46 -10.04
CA SER A 63 4.48 -0.27 -10.85
C SER A 63 5.02 0.95 -10.11
N ARG A 64 5.90 1.70 -10.79
CA ARG A 64 6.44 2.94 -10.25
C ARG A 64 5.30 3.92 -10.11
N MET A 65 5.04 4.31 -8.87
CA MET A 65 4.05 5.32 -8.56
C MET A 65 4.80 6.60 -8.25
N THR A 66 4.44 7.68 -8.95
CA THR A 66 5.10 8.98 -8.84
C THR A 66 4.07 10.03 -8.50
N VAL A 67 4.37 10.83 -7.49
CA VAL A 67 3.57 12.00 -7.13
C VAL A 67 4.44 13.23 -7.29
N PHE A 68 3.91 14.20 -8.02
CA PHE A 68 4.51 15.50 -8.22
C PHE A 68 3.73 16.52 -7.40
N LEU A 69 4.46 17.29 -6.61
CA LEU A 69 3.96 18.42 -5.85
C LEU A 69 4.49 19.69 -6.52
N HIS A 70 3.63 20.64 -6.77
CA HIS A 70 3.99 21.96 -7.28
C HIS A 70 3.23 23.02 -6.48
N GLN A 71 3.93 24.04 -5.99
CA GLN A 71 3.31 25.12 -5.25
C GLN A 71 3.18 26.37 -6.12
N GLU A 72 1.95 26.85 -6.30
CA GLU A 72 1.62 28.08 -7.00
C GLU A 72 0.98 29.06 -5.99
N GLY A 73 1.76 30.03 -5.50
CA GLY A 73 1.31 30.94 -4.44
C GLY A 73 1.15 30.24 -3.07
N GLU A 74 -0.01 30.36 -2.43
CA GLU A 74 -0.33 29.69 -1.16
C GLU A 74 -0.87 28.27 -1.32
N GLU A 75 -1.20 27.84 -2.54
CA GLU A 75 -1.81 26.53 -2.80
C GLU A 75 -0.78 25.50 -3.30
N VAL A 76 -0.85 24.29 -2.73
CA VAL A 76 -0.04 23.13 -3.16
C VAL A 76 -0.88 22.29 -4.12
N HIS A 77 -0.49 22.28 -5.39
CA HIS A 77 -1.07 21.43 -6.42
C HIS A 77 -0.36 20.07 -6.44
N GLU A 78 -1.16 19.01 -6.49
CA GLU A 78 -0.67 17.63 -6.55
C GLU A 78 -1.04 17.02 -7.90
N ALA A 79 -0.12 16.30 -8.52
CA ALA A 79 -0.33 15.61 -9.79
C ALA A 79 0.34 14.23 -9.79
N GLY A 80 -0.19 13.28 -10.57
CA GLY A 80 0.32 11.90 -10.65
C GLY A 80 -0.63 10.89 -10.00
N ASP A 81 -0.08 9.92 -9.26
CA ASP A 81 -0.85 8.79 -8.71
C ASP A 81 -1.60 9.13 -7.41
N LEU A 82 -2.41 10.19 -7.45
CA LEU A 82 -3.14 10.74 -6.30
C LEU A 82 -4.13 9.75 -5.68
N TRP A 83 -4.68 8.84 -6.49
CA TRP A 83 -5.57 7.78 -6.01
C TRP A 83 -4.90 6.89 -4.95
N LEU A 84 -3.61 6.59 -5.11
CA LEU A 84 -2.89 5.75 -4.14
C LEU A 84 -2.63 6.50 -2.84
N VAL A 85 -2.29 7.79 -2.92
CA VAL A 85 -2.14 8.66 -1.74
C VAL A 85 -3.47 8.74 -0.98
N GLY A 86 -4.57 8.95 -1.69
CA GLY A 86 -5.91 8.98 -1.10
C GLY A 86 -6.29 7.68 -0.39
N ILE A 87 -5.94 6.51 -0.95
CA ILE A 87 -6.17 5.22 -0.28
C ILE A 87 -5.33 5.09 1.00
N GLN A 88 -4.06 5.52 0.97
CA GLN A 88 -3.18 5.43 2.15
C GLN A 88 -3.64 6.37 3.28
N GLU A 89 -4.10 7.57 2.93
CA GLU A 89 -4.68 8.51 3.89
C GLU A 89 -5.98 7.95 4.52
N GLN A 90 -6.87 7.37 3.70
CA GLN A 90 -8.08 6.71 4.20
C GLN A 90 -7.77 5.51 5.10
N GLN A 91 -6.73 4.73 4.79
CA GLN A 91 -6.31 3.61 5.64
C GLN A 91 -5.80 4.08 7.01
N ARG A 92 -5.06 5.20 7.08
CA ARG A 92 -4.65 5.80 8.37
C ARG A 92 -5.86 6.18 9.22
N GLU A 93 -6.87 6.80 8.62
CA GLU A 93 -8.11 7.15 9.33
C GLU A 93 -8.89 5.91 9.76
N ALA A 94 -8.99 4.90 8.92
CA ALA A 94 -9.65 3.63 9.23
C ALA A 94 -8.92 2.87 10.36
N VAL A 95 -7.59 2.86 10.38
CA VAL A 95 -6.78 2.26 11.46
C VAL A 95 -6.95 3.04 12.76
N ALA A 96 -6.95 4.38 12.71
CA ALA A 96 -7.23 5.20 13.87
C ALA A 96 -8.65 4.99 14.42
N ALA A 97 -9.65 4.83 13.54
CA ALA A 97 -11.02 4.51 13.90
C ALA A 97 -11.14 3.09 14.51
N GLN A 98 -10.45 2.10 13.95
CA GLN A 98 -10.38 0.75 14.51
C GLN A 98 -9.70 0.74 15.88
N GLN A 99 -8.61 1.49 16.07
CA GLN A 99 -7.96 1.62 17.37
C GLN A 99 -8.87 2.26 18.42
N ARG A 100 -9.66 3.28 18.05
CA ARG A 100 -10.70 3.86 18.92
C ARG A 100 -11.80 2.85 19.24
N ALA A 101 -12.28 2.12 18.25
CA ALA A 101 -13.30 1.08 18.43
C ALA A 101 -12.82 -0.07 19.33
N ILE A 102 -11.56 -0.49 19.22
CA ILE A 102 -10.95 -1.50 20.09
C ILE A 102 -10.81 -0.98 21.52
N LYS A 103 -10.46 0.30 21.68
CA LYS A 103 -10.32 0.96 22.99
C LYS A 103 -11.67 1.18 23.69
N GLU A 104 -12.74 1.43 22.93
CA GLU A 104 -14.08 1.69 23.46
C GLU A 104 -14.94 0.43 23.66
N ARG A 105 -14.80 -0.59 22.80
CA ARG A 105 -15.65 -1.81 22.83
C ARG A 105 -14.96 -3.05 23.39
N GLY A 106 -13.64 -2.99 23.62
CA GLY A 106 -12.83 -4.11 24.06
C GLY A 106 -12.42 -5.05 22.92
N PHE A 107 -11.17 -5.51 22.96
CA PHE A 107 -10.51 -6.33 21.93
C PHE A 107 -11.34 -7.55 21.47
N LEU A 108 -12.00 -8.23 22.41
CA LEU A 108 -12.79 -9.42 22.15
C LEU A 108 -14.09 -9.15 21.36
N ALA A 109 -14.74 -8.00 21.57
CA ALA A 109 -16.00 -7.68 20.89
C ALA A 109 -15.78 -7.15 19.45
N ALA A 110 -14.60 -6.62 19.14
CA ALA A 110 -14.25 -6.18 17.78
C ALA A 110 -13.72 -7.33 16.92
N MET A 111 -12.97 -8.27 17.51
CA MET A 111 -12.27 -9.32 16.75
C MET A 111 -13.04 -10.63 16.56
N TRP A 112 -14.15 -10.84 17.28
CA TRP A 112 -14.92 -12.10 17.18
C TRP A 112 -15.34 -12.48 15.74
N PRO A 113 -15.73 -11.55 14.83
CA PRO A 113 -16.15 -11.94 13.48
C PRO A 113 -14.96 -12.45 12.67
N GLN A 114 -13.79 -11.81 12.79
CA GLN A 114 -12.56 -12.20 12.12
C GLN A 114 -12.06 -13.57 12.60
N LEU A 115 -12.17 -13.86 13.90
CA LEU A 115 -11.82 -15.17 14.46
C LEU A 115 -12.69 -16.29 13.89
N ILE A 116 -13.99 -16.07 13.74
CA ILE A 116 -14.90 -17.06 13.12
C ILE A 116 -14.56 -17.26 11.64
N THR A 117 -14.32 -16.18 10.89
CA THR A 117 -13.91 -16.29 9.49
C THR A 117 -12.61 -17.11 9.36
N PHE A 118 -11.63 -16.85 10.22
CA PHE A 118 -10.36 -17.59 10.22
C PHE A 118 -10.56 -19.07 10.55
N LEU A 119 -11.39 -19.41 11.53
CA LEU A 119 -11.72 -20.79 11.88
C LEU A 119 -12.42 -21.54 10.75
N LEU A 120 -13.37 -20.90 10.05
CA LEU A 120 -14.03 -21.48 8.89
C LEU A 120 -13.05 -21.74 7.74
N LEU A 121 -12.14 -20.81 7.51
CA LEU A 121 -11.13 -20.93 6.46
C LEU A 121 -10.13 -22.06 6.78
N LEU A 122 -9.75 -22.20 8.04
CA LEU A 122 -8.90 -23.29 8.52
C LEU A 122 -9.61 -24.65 8.41
N ALA A 123 -10.89 -24.72 8.77
CA ALA A 123 -11.70 -25.93 8.61
C ALA A 123 -11.84 -26.33 7.13
N ALA A 124 -12.08 -25.36 6.24
CA ALA A 124 -12.11 -25.58 4.80
C ALA A 124 -10.74 -26.08 4.28
N TRP A 125 -9.64 -25.51 4.77
CA TRP A 125 -8.29 -25.93 4.39
C TRP A 125 -7.96 -27.36 4.83
N VAL A 126 -8.30 -27.72 6.08
CA VAL A 126 -8.13 -29.08 6.59
C VAL A 126 -8.97 -30.08 5.81
N TRP A 127 -10.20 -29.71 5.47
CA TRP A 127 -11.07 -30.54 4.64
C TRP A 127 -10.50 -30.76 3.23
N LEU A 128 -9.93 -29.72 2.63
CA LEU A 128 -9.31 -29.77 1.31
C LEU A 128 -8.02 -30.63 1.34
N LEU A 129 -7.18 -30.49 2.36
CA LEU A 129 -6.01 -31.35 2.54
C LEU A 129 -6.37 -32.82 2.69
N ARG A 130 -7.46 -33.14 3.40
CA ARG A 130 -7.99 -34.50 3.54
C ARG A 130 -8.55 -35.09 2.24
N GLN A 131 -8.95 -34.25 1.28
CA GLN A 131 -9.39 -34.72 -0.04
C GLN A 131 -8.21 -35.02 -0.97
N VAL A 132 -7.06 -34.39 -0.73
CA VAL A 132 -5.87 -34.48 -1.59
C VAL A 132 -4.87 -35.53 -1.08
N PHE A 133 -4.82 -35.79 0.22
CA PHE A 133 -4.00 -36.83 0.87
C PHE A 133 -4.88 -37.94 1.45
#